data_AF-A0A2V7X5I3-F1
#
_entry.id   AF-A0A2V7X5I3-F1
#
_cell.length_a   1.000
_cell.length_b   1.000
_cell.length_c   1.000
_cell.angle_alpha   90.00
_cell.angle_beta   90.00
_cell.angle_gamma   90.00
#
_symmetry.space_group_name_H-M   'P 1'
#
loop_
_entity.id
_entity.type
_entity.pdbx_description
1 polymer ?
#
loop_
_entity_poly.entity_id
_entity_poly.type
_entity_poly.pdbx_seq_one_letter_code
_entity_poly.pdbx_strand_id
1 'polypeptide(L)'
;MAPAIERGWLVETVEESRRRLAALSQRLVDVQESLTGLLFRIAGHGAGGGSLQEEMTAIVNDLISRVRDLSMNLRPPMLDDLGLLPALTWQIDRFETQTGIHVEFHHADLDRRFDPQVEITTFRFVQEALTNVARHAGVTKANVNIWASAEALGVR
;
A
#
# COMPACT_ATOMS: atom_id res chain seq x y z
N MET A 1 -9.15 -10.38 34.02
CA MET A 1 -8.88 -11.76 33.58
C MET A 1 -9.02 -11.82 32.05
N ALA A 2 -8.16 -11.09 31.32
CA ALA A 2 -8.21 -10.99 29.86
C ALA A 2 -6.87 -11.33 29.15
N PRO A 3 -6.22 -12.50 29.37
CA PRO A 3 -4.89 -12.74 28.81
C PRO A 3 -4.87 -13.65 27.57
N ALA A 4 -5.99 -14.29 27.20
CA ALA A 4 -6.03 -15.30 26.14
C ALA A 4 -6.37 -14.70 24.76
N ILE A 5 -7.25 -13.69 24.71
CA ILE A 5 -7.68 -13.04 23.47
C ILE A 5 -6.56 -12.14 22.91
N GLU A 6 -5.84 -11.41 23.77
CA GLU A 6 -4.68 -10.58 23.37
C GLU A 6 -3.54 -11.41 22.78
N ARG A 7 -3.28 -12.61 23.31
CA ARG A 7 -2.26 -13.52 22.73
C ARG A 7 -2.69 -14.09 21.38
N GLY A 8 -3.98 -14.40 21.21
CA GLY A 8 -4.52 -14.83 19.92
C GLY A 8 -4.38 -13.75 18.85
N TRP A 9 -4.74 -12.51 19.19
CA TRP A 9 -4.57 -11.34 18.32
C TRP A 9 -3.11 -11.03 18.00
N LEU A 10 -2.20 -11.11 18.99
CA LEU A 10 -0.77 -10.89 18.75
C LEU A 10 -0.14 -11.96 17.84
N VAL A 11 -0.55 -13.22 17.95
CA VAL A 11 -0.05 -14.30 17.08
C VAL A 11 -0.62 -14.16 15.67
N GLU A 12 -1.91 -13.87 15.54
CA GLU A 12 -2.57 -13.67 14.24
C GLU A 12 -2.00 -12.44 13.51
N THR A 13 -1.81 -11.32 14.21
CA THR A 13 -1.20 -10.10 13.64
C THR A 13 0.26 -10.29 13.22
N VAL A 14 1.05 -11.07 13.97
CA VAL A 14 2.44 -11.39 13.61
C VAL A 14 2.50 -12.32 12.40
N GLU A 15 1.65 -13.35 12.36
CA GLU A 15 1.63 -14.32 11.25
C GLU A 15 1.11 -13.67 9.96
N GLU A 16 0.12 -12.78 10.07
CA GLU A 16 -0.38 -11.98 8.96
C GLU A 16 0.66 -10.98 8.45
N SER A 17 1.42 -10.35 9.35
CA SER A 17 2.57 -9.51 9.01
C SER A 17 3.66 -10.32 8.29
N ARG A 18 3.95 -11.54 8.76
CA ARG A 18 4.90 -12.45 8.14
C ARG A 18 4.46 -12.89 6.74
N ARG A 19 3.18 -13.21 6.56
CA ARG A 19 2.60 -13.52 5.24
C ARG A 19 2.67 -12.34 4.29
N ARG A 20 2.42 -11.12 4.77
CA ARG A 20 2.59 -9.89 3.98
C ARG A 20 4.04 -9.67 3.57
N LEU A 21 5.00 -9.85 4.49
CA LEU A 21 6.43 -9.77 4.20
C LEU A 21 6.88 -10.82 3.18
N ALA A 22 6.36 -12.04 3.25
CA ALA A 22 6.63 -13.07 2.25
C ALA A 22 6.06 -12.69 0.87
N ALA A 23 4.82 -12.19 0.81
CA ALA A 23 4.21 -11.72 -0.43
C ALA A 23 4.95 -10.52 -1.03
N LEU A 24 5.48 -9.63 -0.19
CA LEU A 24 6.36 -8.53 -0.58
C LEU A 24 7.67 -9.02 -1.17
N SER A 25 8.33 -9.96 -0.50
CA SER A 25 9.55 -10.58 -0.99
C SER A 25 9.33 -11.22 -2.37
N GLN A 26 8.19 -11.89 -2.56
CA GLN A 26 7.86 -12.51 -3.85
C GLN A 26 7.67 -11.45 -4.95
N ARG A 27 6.89 -10.40 -4.68
CA ARG A 27 6.71 -9.30 -5.65
C ARG A 27 8.03 -8.62 -6.01
N LEU A 28 8.96 -8.52 -5.05
CA LEU A 28 10.28 -7.94 -5.27
C LEU A 28 11.09 -8.82 -6.23
N VAL A 29 11.01 -10.15 -6.07
CA VAL A 29 11.62 -11.12 -6.99
C VAL A 29 11.03 -10.98 -8.39
N ASP A 30 9.71 -10.83 -8.53
CA ASP A 30 9.06 -10.68 -9.84
C ASP A 30 9.51 -9.38 -10.57
N VAL A 31 9.71 -8.30 -9.81
CA VAL A 31 10.27 -7.05 -10.34
C VAL A 31 11.74 -7.20 -10.71
N GLN A 32 12.54 -7.89 -9.88
CA GLN A 32 13.93 -8.19 -10.18
C GLN A 32 14.06 -9.01 -11.47
N GLU A 33 13.21 -10.02 -11.67
CA GLU A 33 13.19 -10.84 -12.89
C GLU A 33 12.81 -9.99 -14.12
N SER A 34 11.80 -9.14 -13.99
CA SER A 34 11.40 -8.21 -15.06
C SER A 34 12.53 -7.24 -15.43
N LEU A 35 13.24 -6.71 -14.43
CA LEU A 35 14.44 -5.87 -14.61
C LEU A 35 15.57 -6.63 -15.31
N THR A 36 15.84 -7.87 -14.90
CA THR A 36 16.86 -8.71 -15.52
C THR A 36 16.53 -9.01 -16.98
N GLY A 37 15.27 -9.34 -17.28
CA GLY A 37 14.79 -9.55 -18.65
C GLY A 37 14.96 -8.29 -19.51
N LEU A 38 14.68 -7.11 -18.94
CA LEU A 38 14.91 -5.82 -19.60
C LEU A 38 16.39 -5.58 -19.90
N LEU A 39 17.27 -5.75 -18.90
CA LEU A 39 18.71 -5.61 -19.09
C LEU A 39 19.22 -6.53 -20.20
N PHE A 40 18.70 -7.75 -20.29
CA PHE A 40 19.04 -8.68 -21.36
C PHE A 40 18.56 -8.22 -22.73
N ARG A 41 17.32 -7.72 -22.84
CA ARG A 41 16.79 -7.16 -24.09
C ARG A 41 17.53 -5.91 -24.55
N ILE A 42 17.95 -5.06 -23.61
CA ILE A 42 18.75 -3.85 -23.86
C ILE A 42 20.16 -4.24 -24.31
N ALA A 43 20.80 -5.19 -23.63
CA ALA A 43 22.12 -5.68 -24.01
C ALA A 43 22.11 -6.42 -25.35
N GLY A 44 20.97 -7.01 -25.73
CA GLY A 44 20.78 -7.72 -27.00
C GLY A 44 20.39 -6.85 -28.20
N HIS A 45 19.91 -5.61 -28.01
CA HIS A 45 19.52 -4.72 -29.10
C HIS A 45 20.60 -3.66 -29.36
N GLY A 46 21.29 -3.78 -30.49
CA GLY A 46 22.07 -2.70 -31.06
C GLY A 46 21.18 -1.50 -31.43
N ALA A 47 21.64 -0.30 -31.13
CA ALA A 47 20.94 0.96 -31.35
C ALA A 47 20.26 1.07 -32.72
N GLY A 48 18.92 1.07 -32.77
CA GLY A 48 18.19 1.27 -34.01
C GLY A 48 16.67 1.45 -33.85
N GLY A 49 16.19 2.68 -34.05
CA GLY A 49 14.80 3.00 -34.41
C GLY A 49 13.85 3.42 -33.27
N GLY A 50 12.99 4.43 -33.54
CA GLY A 50 12.07 5.05 -32.57
C GLY A 50 11.05 4.11 -31.91
N SER A 51 10.79 2.93 -32.47
CA SER A 51 9.94 1.90 -31.85
C SER A 51 10.55 1.26 -30.59
N LEU A 52 11.88 1.20 -30.51
CA LEU A 52 12.59 0.68 -29.33
C LEU A 52 12.42 1.61 -28.12
N GLN A 53 12.31 2.91 -28.37
CA GLN A 53 12.18 3.94 -27.34
C GLN A 53 10.78 3.99 -26.74
N GLU A 54 9.75 3.75 -27.55
CA GLU A 54 8.36 3.62 -27.10
C GLU A 54 8.17 2.34 -26.27
N GLU A 55 8.71 1.21 -26.72
CA GLU A 55 8.72 -0.03 -25.93
C GLU A 55 9.48 0.14 -24.61
N MET A 56 10.65 0.79 -24.62
CA MET A 56 11.39 1.10 -23.39
C MET A 56 10.56 1.93 -22.42
N THR A 57 9.88 2.96 -22.92
CA THR A 57 9.08 3.87 -22.08
C THR A 57 7.89 3.14 -21.47
N ALA A 58 7.17 2.32 -22.24
CA ALA A 58 6.06 1.52 -21.75
C ALA A 58 6.48 0.58 -20.63
N ILE A 59 7.62 -0.09 -20.79
CA ILE A 59 8.09 -1.06 -19.82
C ILE A 59 8.65 -0.39 -18.55
N VAL A 60 9.37 0.72 -18.68
CA VAL A 60 9.82 1.52 -17.52
C VAL A 60 8.62 1.99 -16.69
N ASN A 61 7.53 2.40 -17.33
CA ASN A 61 6.30 2.81 -16.64
C ASN A 61 5.60 1.65 -15.91
N ASP A 62 5.54 0.46 -16.50
CA ASP A 62 5.04 -0.75 -15.82
C ASP A 62 5.90 -1.07 -14.59
N LEU A 63 7.21 -0.98 -14.74
CA LEU A 63 8.15 -1.32 -13.67
C LEU A 63 8.12 -0.29 -12.53
N ILE A 64 8.03 1.00 -12.84
CA ILE A 64 7.80 2.07 -11.86
C ILE A 64 6.49 1.82 -11.11
N SER A 65 5.43 1.38 -11.80
CA SER A 65 4.15 1.07 -11.15
C SER A 65 4.27 -0.12 -10.20
N ARG A 66 4.95 -1.20 -10.60
CA ARG A 66 5.21 -2.37 -9.73
C ARG A 66 6.10 -2.04 -8.53
N VAL A 67 7.14 -1.23 -8.72
CA VAL A 67 8.00 -0.76 -7.62
C VAL A 67 7.20 0.13 -6.67
N ARG A 68 6.36 1.03 -7.18
CA ARG A 68 5.47 1.88 -6.36
C ARG A 68 4.50 1.02 -5.53
N ASP A 69 3.94 -0.03 -6.13
CA ASP A 69 3.10 -1.02 -5.44
C ASP A 69 3.83 -1.77 -4.33
N LEU A 70 5.09 -2.14 -4.56
CA LEU A 70 5.96 -2.76 -3.56
C LEU A 70 6.29 -1.79 -2.41
N SER A 71 6.70 -0.57 -2.74
CA SER A 71 7.02 0.47 -1.75
C SER A 71 5.82 0.78 -0.85
N MET A 72 4.61 0.86 -1.41
CA MET A 72 3.38 1.06 -0.62
C MET A 72 3.06 -0.08 0.34
N ASN A 73 3.55 -1.27 0.03
CA ASN A 73 3.43 -2.41 0.92
C ASN A 73 4.58 -2.48 1.95
N LEU A 74 5.66 -1.70 1.84
CA LEU A 74 6.78 -1.65 2.81
C LEU A 74 6.70 -0.41 3.73
N ARG A 75 6.47 0.76 3.14
CA ARG A 75 6.08 2.03 3.78
C ARG A 75 5.85 3.02 2.63
N PRO A 76 4.63 3.57 2.44
CA PRO A 76 4.36 4.44 1.31
C PRO A 76 5.31 5.65 1.35
N PRO A 77 6.06 5.96 0.28
CA PRO A 77 6.94 7.13 0.25
C PRO A 77 6.18 8.44 0.51
N MET A 78 4.90 8.50 0.10
CA MET A 78 4.00 9.61 0.41
C MET A 78 3.78 9.81 1.91
N LEU A 79 3.87 8.75 2.73
CA LEU A 79 3.78 8.88 4.18
C LEU A 79 4.99 9.63 4.75
N ASP A 80 6.18 9.42 4.16
CA ASP A 80 7.39 10.14 4.52
C ASP A 80 7.35 11.60 4.06
N ASP A 81 7.01 11.83 2.80
CA ASP A 81 7.12 13.16 2.19
C ASP A 81 5.90 14.06 2.49
N LEU A 82 4.70 13.48 2.56
CA LEU A 82 3.43 14.22 2.59
C LEU A 82 2.61 13.98 3.88
N GLY A 83 2.90 12.91 4.62
CA GLY A 83 2.25 12.58 5.89
C GLY A 83 1.01 11.69 5.73
N LEU A 84 0.28 11.54 6.84
CA LEU A 84 -0.78 10.54 6.97
C LEU A 84 -1.99 10.78 6.06
N LEU A 85 -2.53 12.01 6.03
CA LEU A 85 -3.74 12.30 5.26
C LEU A 85 -3.56 12.03 3.76
N PRO A 86 -2.53 12.57 3.07
CA PRO A 86 -2.35 12.34 1.64
C PRO A 86 -2.12 10.85 1.31
N ALA A 87 -1.43 10.13 2.19
CA ALA A 87 -1.22 8.69 2.02
C ALA A 87 -2.54 7.90 2.10
N LEU A 88 -3.41 8.23 3.05
CA LEU A 88 -4.72 7.59 3.22
C LEU A 88 -5.67 7.92 2.06
N THR A 89 -5.76 9.18 1.64
CA THR A 89 -6.59 9.58 0.50
C THR A 89 -6.19 8.80 -0.75
N TRP A 90 -4.90 8.76 -1.06
CA TRP A 90 -4.41 8.02 -2.21
C TRP A 90 -4.70 6.51 -2.11
N GLN A 91 -4.58 5.94 -0.92
CA GLN A 91 -4.88 4.53 -0.69
C GLN A 91 -6.37 4.22 -0.92
N ILE A 92 -7.24 5.11 -0.46
CA ILE A 92 -8.69 4.99 -0.63
C ILE A 92 -9.05 5.08 -2.12
N ASP A 93 -8.55 6.09 -2.83
CA ASP A 93 -8.79 6.25 -4.28
C ASP A 93 -8.38 5.01 -5.06
N ARG A 94 -7.21 4.45 -4.72
CA ARG A 94 -6.72 3.21 -5.32
C ARG A 94 -7.63 2.03 -5.00
N PHE A 95 -8.05 1.89 -3.74
CA PHE A 95 -8.94 0.82 -3.30
C PHE A 95 -10.27 0.86 -4.06
N GLU A 96 -10.88 2.05 -4.18
CA GLU A 96 -12.11 2.25 -4.95
C GLU A 96 -11.89 1.86 -6.41
N THR A 97 -10.79 2.31 -7.03
CA THR A 97 -10.45 2.00 -8.42
C THR A 97 -10.29 0.50 -8.66
N GLN A 98 -9.70 -0.23 -7.71
CA GLN A 98 -9.41 -1.66 -7.86
C GLN A 98 -10.62 -2.56 -7.57
N THR A 99 -11.52 -2.14 -6.69
CA THR A 99 -12.59 -2.99 -6.15
C THR A 99 -14.00 -2.55 -6.58
N GLY A 100 -14.16 -1.29 -6.99
CA GLY A 100 -15.45 -0.66 -7.24
C GLY A 100 -16.27 -0.37 -5.97
N ILE A 101 -15.73 -0.62 -4.78
CA ILE A 101 -16.39 -0.32 -3.50
C ILE A 101 -16.14 1.15 -3.17
N HIS A 102 -17.20 1.94 -3.01
CA HIS A 102 -17.08 3.35 -2.65
C HIS A 102 -16.75 3.51 -1.16
N VAL A 103 -15.84 4.42 -0.82
CA VAL A 103 -15.41 4.70 0.54
C VAL A 103 -15.76 6.15 0.90
N GLU A 104 -16.65 6.31 1.87
CA GLU A 104 -16.91 7.60 2.48
C GLU A 104 -15.81 7.87 3.52
N PHE A 105 -14.90 8.78 3.19
CA PHE A 105 -13.78 9.13 4.07
C PHE A 105 -14.03 10.44 4.82
N HIS A 106 -14.15 10.35 6.14
CA HIS A 106 -14.28 11.50 7.03
C HIS A 106 -13.03 11.63 7.90
N HIS A 107 -12.52 12.86 8.02
CA HIS A 107 -11.36 13.11 8.85
C HIS A 107 -11.46 14.42 9.65
N ALA A 108 -10.79 14.47 10.80
CA ALA A 108 -10.65 15.66 11.64
C ALA A 108 -9.24 15.78 12.25
N ASP A 109 -8.60 16.94 12.12
CA ASP A 109 -7.27 17.24 12.68
C ASP A 109 -6.12 16.33 12.17
N LEU A 110 -6.21 15.87 10.92
CA LEU A 110 -5.16 15.08 10.25
C LEU A 110 -4.16 15.92 9.44
N ASP A 111 -4.39 17.22 9.26
CA ASP A 111 -3.53 18.15 8.49
C ASP A 111 -2.24 18.54 9.26
N ARG A 112 -1.57 17.56 9.87
CA ARG A 112 -0.32 17.71 10.62
C ARG A 112 0.52 16.43 10.55
N ARG A 113 1.78 16.53 10.97
CA ARG A 113 2.64 15.35 11.16
C ARG A 113 2.37 14.71 12.51
N PHE A 114 2.41 13.38 12.52
CA PHE A 114 2.39 12.58 13.73
C PHE A 114 3.74 11.87 13.89
N ASP A 115 3.92 11.19 15.01
CA ASP A 115 5.05 10.28 15.17
C ASP A 115 5.06 9.27 14.00
N PRO A 116 6.22 9.02 13.35
CA PRO A 116 6.30 8.12 12.20
C PRO A 116 5.75 6.71 12.47
N GLN A 117 5.85 6.21 13.70
CA GLN A 117 5.28 4.91 14.10
C GLN A 117 3.76 4.96 14.19
N VAL A 118 3.18 6.09 14.62
CA VAL A 118 1.73 6.30 14.63
C VAL A 118 1.21 6.38 13.19
N GLU A 119 1.87 7.17 12.33
CA GLU A 119 1.46 7.31 10.93
C GLU A 119 1.46 5.96 10.19
N ILE A 120 2.55 5.18 10.31
CA ILE A 120 2.62 3.89 9.62
C ILE A 120 1.63 2.88 10.21
N THR A 121 1.47 2.83 11.53
CA THR A 121 0.51 1.93 12.18
C THR A 121 -0.92 2.21 11.74
N THR A 122 -1.33 3.49 11.75
CA THR A 122 -2.67 3.88 11.31
C THR A 122 -2.89 3.60 9.83
N PHE A 123 -1.92 3.91 8.98
CA PHE A 123 -2.00 3.57 7.55
C PHE A 123 -2.19 2.06 7.34
N ARG A 124 -1.44 1.23 8.07
CA ARG A 124 -1.57 -0.24 7.98
C ARG A 124 -2.89 -0.77 8.49
N PHE A 125 -3.42 -0.15 9.54
CA PHE A 125 -4.74 -0.51 10.06
C PHE A 125 -5.82 -0.27 9.01
N VAL A 126 -5.86 0.91 8.40
CA VAL A 126 -6.82 1.24 7.33
C VAL A 126 -6.62 0.33 6.12
N GLN A 127 -5.36 0.09 5.72
CA GLN A 127 -5.04 -0.85 4.64
C GLN A 127 -5.67 -2.21 4.82
N GLU A 128 -5.52 -2.78 6.02
CA GLU A 128 -6.00 -4.12 6.29
C GLU A 128 -7.52 -4.15 6.44
N ALA A 129 -8.10 -3.16 7.10
CA ALA A 129 -9.55 -3.04 7.22
C ALA A 129 -10.23 -3.01 5.84
N LEU A 130 -9.72 -2.18 4.92
CA LEU A 130 -10.24 -2.11 3.55
C LEU A 130 -10.01 -3.43 2.79
N THR A 131 -8.84 -4.05 2.96
CA THR A 131 -8.56 -5.37 2.35
C THR A 131 -9.56 -6.43 2.82
N ASN A 132 -9.90 -6.44 4.11
CA ASN A 132 -10.89 -7.34 4.68
C ASN A 132 -12.29 -7.04 4.16
N VAL A 133 -12.66 -5.76 3.99
CA VAL A 133 -13.92 -5.37 3.35
C VAL A 133 -14.02 -5.94 1.94
N ALA A 134 -12.99 -5.75 1.11
CA ALA A 134 -12.99 -6.25 -0.26
C ALA A 134 -13.06 -7.78 -0.36
N ARG A 135 -12.43 -8.50 0.57
CA ARG A 135 -12.43 -9.98 0.57
C ARG A 135 -13.70 -10.59 1.16
N HIS A 136 -14.33 -9.94 2.14
CA HIS A 136 -15.28 -10.63 3.02
C HIS A 136 -16.61 -9.91 3.23
N ALA A 137 -16.69 -8.59 3.05
CA ALA A 137 -17.89 -7.86 3.48
C ALA A 137 -19.07 -7.96 2.50
N GLY A 138 -18.82 -8.19 1.21
CA GLY A 138 -19.89 -8.28 0.21
C GLY A 138 -20.69 -6.98 0.06
N VAL A 139 -20.08 -5.83 0.34
CA VAL A 139 -20.70 -4.49 0.32
C VAL A 139 -20.24 -3.70 -0.89
N THR A 140 -21.06 -2.73 -1.30
CA THR A 140 -20.70 -1.74 -2.33
C THR A 140 -20.23 -0.41 -1.75
N LYS A 141 -20.29 -0.26 -0.43
CA LYS A 141 -19.88 0.95 0.29
C LYS A 141 -19.17 0.60 1.60
N ALA A 142 -18.16 1.38 1.95
CA ALA A 142 -17.48 1.38 3.24
C ALA A 142 -17.38 2.82 3.77
N ASN A 143 -17.17 2.98 5.08
CA ASN A 143 -16.98 4.27 5.70
C ASN A 143 -15.72 4.21 6.56
N VAL A 144 -14.87 5.24 6.45
CA VAL A 144 -13.62 5.35 7.20
C VAL A 144 -13.64 6.70 7.90
N ASN A 145 -13.59 6.69 9.23
CA ASN A 145 -13.54 7.89 10.06
C ASN A 145 -12.23 7.93 10.83
N ILE A 146 -11.48 9.02 10.69
CA ILE A 146 -10.23 9.21 11.43
C ILE A 146 -10.23 10.57 12.08
N TRP A 147 -9.91 10.65 13.36
CA TRP A 147 -9.83 11.92 14.06
C TRP A 147 -8.62 11.95 14.96
N ALA A 148 -7.96 13.09 15.01
CA ALA A 148 -6.91 13.33 15.99
C ALA A 148 -7.44 14.18 17.15
N SER A 149 -6.87 13.97 18.31
CA SER A 149 -7.06 14.81 19.50
C SER A 149 -5.68 15.22 20.04
N ALA A 150 -5.65 15.92 21.17
CA ALA A 150 -4.39 16.27 21.84
C ALA A 150 -3.60 15.02 22.28
N GLU A 151 -4.27 13.91 22.59
CA GLU A 151 -3.68 12.75 23.26
C GLU A 151 -3.69 11.46 22.41
N ALA A 152 -4.57 11.39 21.41
CA ALA A 152 -4.80 10.15 20.66
C ALA A 152 -5.21 10.40 19.20
N LEU A 153 -4.94 9.39 18.36
CA LEU A 153 -5.44 9.27 17.00
C LEU A 153 -6.44 8.10 16.96
N GLY A 154 -7.70 8.40 16.65
CA GLY A 154 -8.79 7.42 16.56
C GLY A 154 -9.10 7.05 15.12
N VAL A 155 -9.43 5.78 14.88
CA VAL A 155 -9.85 5.23 13.58
C VAL A 155 -11.10 4.38 13.79
N ARG A 156 -12.09 4.51 12.91
CA ARG A 156 -13.31 3.69 12.88
C ARG A 156 -13.71 3.35 11.46
#